data_AF-A0A9P8ZPK5-F1
#
_entry.id   AF-A0A9P8ZPK5-F1
#
_cell.length_a   1.000
_cell.length_b   1.000
_cell.length_c   1.000
_cell.angle_alpha   90.00
_cell.angle_beta   90.00
_cell.angle_gamma   90.00
#
_symmetry.space_group_name_H-M   'P 1'
#
loop_
_entity.id
_entity.type
_entity.pdbx_description
1 polymer ?
#
loop_
_entity_poly.entity_id
_entity_poly.type
_entity_poly.pdbx_seq_one_letter_code
_entity_poly.pdbx_strand_id
1 'polypeptide(L)'
;MLARQARILCATALGRRPTALPSFGARRLNSTSSGAAGEQKIEDKLRTRFAPSNVQVQDISGGCGTFYAISITSSAFKDLSIVQQHRLVNETLKEDIAGIHGLQLKTIAE
;
A
#
# COMPACT_ATOMS: atom_id res chain seq x y z
N MET A 1 54.84 -14.65 -33.07
CA MET A 1 53.76 -15.23 -33.89
C MET A 1 52.64 -14.20 -34.02
N LEU A 2 52.65 -13.47 -35.14
CA LEU A 2 51.63 -12.48 -35.55
C LEU A 2 50.40 -13.21 -36.08
N ALA A 3 49.19 -12.82 -35.64
CA ALA A 3 47.98 -12.82 -36.47
C ALA A 3 46.79 -12.24 -35.68
N ARG A 4 46.49 -10.96 -35.87
CA ARG A 4 45.16 -10.40 -35.58
C ARG A 4 44.76 -9.54 -36.78
N GLN A 5 44.12 -10.17 -37.75
CA GLN A 5 43.46 -9.48 -38.86
C GLN A 5 41.96 -9.43 -38.57
N ALA A 6 41.48 -8.20 -38.37
CA ALA A 6 40.08 -7.86 -38.38
C ALA A 6 39.61 -7.70 -39.84
N ARG A 7 38.47 -8.29 -40.17
CA ARG A 7 37.65 -7.86 -41.32
C ARG A 7 36.18 -7.89 -40.91
N ILE A 8 35.62 -6.69 -40.78
CA ILE A 8 34.20 -6.41 -40.67
C ILE A 8 33.67 -6.38 -42.10
N LEU A 9 32.70 -7.23 -42.43
CA LEU A 9 31.90 -7.10 -43.65
C LEU A 9 30.51 -6.62 -43.25
N CYS A 10 30.23 -5.37 -43.61
CA CYS A 10 28.91 -4.76 -43.56
C CYS A 10 28.07 -5.34 -44.70
N ALA A 11 26.91 -5.92 -44.37
CA ALA A 11 25.90 -6.30 -45.36
C ALA A 11 24.61 -5.57 -45.01
N THR A 12 24.34 -4.50 -45.75
CA THR A 12 23.09 -3.75 -45.78
C THR A 12 22.02 -4.57 -46.48
N ALA A 13 20.95 -4.93 -45.76
CA ALA A 13 19.73 -5.47 -46.36
C ALA A 13 18.53 -4.61 -45.92
N LEU A 14 18.16 -3.67 -46.79
CA LEU A 14 16.93 -2.89 -46.73
C LEU A 14 15.74 -3.79 -47.10
N GLY A 15 15.02 -4.28 -46.09
CA GLY A 15 13.75 -4.98 -46.24
C GLY A 15 12.56 -4.06 -45.92
N ARG A 16 11.67 -3.89 -46.89
CA ARG A 16 10.50 -2.99 -46.92
C ARG A 16 9.24 -3.63 -46.30
N ARG A 17 8.37 -2.76 -45.74
CA ARG A 17 6.87 -2.83 -45.62
C ARG A 17 6.25 -3.70 -44.52
N PRO A 18 4.95 -3.49 -44.17
CA PRO A 18 4.23 -2.24 -43.91
C PRO A 18 3.44 -2.30 -42.57
N THR A 19 2.80 -1.18 -42.25
CA THR A 19 1.91 -0.88 -41.11
C THR A 19 0.78 -1.88 -40.84
N ALA A 20 0.62 -2.30 -39.58
CA ALA A 20 -0.67 -2.70 -39.02
C ALA A 20 -0.68 -2.45 -37.50
N LEU A 21 -1.32 -1.35 -37.07
CA LEU A 21 -1.73 -1.15 -35.68
C LEU A 21 -3.16 -1.71 -35.56
N PRO A 22 -3.38 -2.82 -34.83
CA PRO A 22 -4.73 -3.14 -34.41
C PRO A 22 -5.14 -2.17 -33.31
N SER A 23 -6.28 -1.56 -33.57
CA SER A 23 -7.05 -0.65 -32.76
C SER A 23 -7.55 -1.29 -31.47
N PHE A 24 -7.49 -0.50 -30.39
CA PHE A 24 -8.45 -0.48 -29.28
C PHE A 24 -8.85 -1.82 -28.67
N GLY A 25 -8.01 -2.28 -27.74
CA GLY A 25 -8.41 -3.12 -26.62
C GLY A 25 -8.01 -2.47 -25.31
N ALA A 26 -8.45 -1.24 -25.04
CA ALA A 26 -8.33 -0.64 -23.71
C ALA A 26 -9.21 -1.43 -22.74
N ARG A 27 -8.67 -2.53 -22.19
CA ARG A 27 -9.29 -3.24 -21.09
C ARG A 27 -9.16 -2.35 -19.85
N ARG A 28 -10.08 -1.41 -19.69
CA ARG A 28 -10.26 -0.66 -18.45
C ARG A 28 -10.74 -1.61 -17.37
N LEU A 29 -9.88 -1.71 -16.34
CA LEU A 29 -10.15 -1.67 -14.91
C LEU A 29 -11.31 -2.53 -14.40
N ASN A 30 -10.94 -3.66 -13.79
CA ASN A 30 -11.62 -4.05 -12.56
C ASN A 30 -10.56 -4.24 -11.48
N SER A 31 -10.09 -3.13 -10.93
CA SER A 31 -9.32 -3.13 -9.68
C SER A 31 -10.34 -3.25 -8.56
N THR A 32 -10.76 -4.47 -8.24
CA THR A 32 -11.46 -4.73 -6.99
C THR A 32 -10.50 -4.39 -5.86
N SER A 33 -10.68 -3.23 -5.24
CA SER A 33 -9.92 -2.75 -4.11
C SER A 33 -10.22 -3.62 -2.88
N SER A 34 -9.61 -4.80 -2.81
CA SER A 34 -9.71 -5.74 -1.69
C SER A 34 -9.19 -5.16 -0.36
N GLY A 35 -8.53 -3.99 -0.37
CA GLY A 35 -8.08 -3.28 0.83
C GLY A 35 -9.20 -2.74 1.72
N ALA A 36 -10.35 -2.36 1.14
CA ALA A 36 -11.44 -1.70 1.88
C ALA A 36 -12.07 -2.57 2.98
N ALA A 37 -12.07 -3.90 2.79
CA ALA A 37 -12.65 -4.82 3.77
C ALA A 37 -11.81 -4.94 5.06
N GLY A 38 -10.49 -4.72 4.98
CA GLY A 38 -9.60 -4.69 6.14
C GLY A 38 -9.70 -3.37 6.90
N GLU A 39 -9.69 -2.26 6.16
CA GLU A 39 -9.79 -0.90 6.71
C GLU A 39 -11.05 -0.72 7.57
N GLN A 40 -12.22 -1.14 7.04
CA GLN A 40 -13.50 -1.02 7.75
C GLN A 40 -13.52 -1.79 9.08
N LYS A 41 -12.96 -3.01 9.10
CA LYS A 41 -12.89 -3.82 10.32
C LYS A 41 -12.06 -3.15 11.41
N ILE A 42 -10.92 -2.57 11.02
CA ILE A 42 -10.03 -1.85 11.94
C ILE A 42 -10.72 -0.59 12.45
N GLU A 43 -11.37 0.16 11.56
CA GLU A 43 -12.11 1.37 11.87
C GLU A 43 -13.23 1.11 12.88
N ASP A 44 -14.07 0.09 12.65
CA ASP A 44 -15.19 -0.27 13.53
C ASP A 44 -14.73 -0.66 14.94
N LYS A 45 -13.61 -1.39 15.04
CA LYS A 45 -13.03 -1.77 16.35
C LYS A 45 -12.50 -0.56 17.11
N LEU A 46 -11.79 0.34 16.44
CA LEU A 46 -11.28 1.57 17.04
C LEU A 46 -12.43 2.48 17.47
N ARG A 47 -13.50 2.57 16.67
CA ARG A 47 -14.73 3.29 17.02
C ARG A 47 -15.39 2.72 18.27
N THR A 48 -15.53 1.41 18.34
CA THR A 48 -16.17 0.72 19.47
C THR A 48 -15.39 0.90 20.78
N ARG A 49 -14.05 0.95 20.73
CA ARG A 49 -13.21 1.00 21.93
C ARG A 49 -12.91 2.40 22.44
N PHE A 50 -12.64 3.35 21.54
CA PHE A 50 -12.10 4.65 21.91
C PHE A 50 -13.05 5.82 21.63
N ALA A 51 -14.22 5.56 21.04
CA ALA A 51 -15.19 6.56 20.61
C ALA A 51 -14.52 7.84 20.05
N PRO A 52 -13.61 7.71 19.07
CA PRO A 52 -12.79 8.82 18.60
C PRO A 52 -13.63 9.86 17.86
N SER A 53 -13.31 11.14 18.04
CA SER A 53 -13.89 12.25 17.27
C SER A 53 -13.58 12.11 15.78
N ASN A 54 -12.37 11.63 15.45
CA ASN A 54 -11.94 11.38 14.09
C ASN A 54 -11.05 10.13 14.03
N VAL A 55 -11.35 9.21 13.12
CA VAL A 55 -10.53 8.04 12.83
C VAL A 55 -10.34 7.93 11.32
N GLN A 56 -9.10 7.73 10.91
CA GLN A 56 -8.75 7.52 9.52
C GLN A 56 -7.82 6.32 9.42
N VAL A 57 -8.23 5.33 8.63
CA VAL A 57 -7.45 4.13 8.31
C VAL A 57 -7.19 4.14 6.81
N GLN A 58 -5.95 3.93 6.41
CA GLN A 58 -5.55 3.90 5.00
C GLN A 58 -4.56 2.76 4.76
N ASP A 59 -4.84 1.92 3.77
CA ASP A 59 -3.90 0.93 3.25
C ASP A 59 -2.79 1.63 2.45
N ILE A 60 -1.55 1.49 2.90
CA ILE A 60 -0.37 2.00 2.20
C ILE A 60 0.49 0.87 1.61
N SER A 61 0.01 -0.37 1.68
CA SER A 61 0.68 -1.54 1.09
C SER A 61 0.47 -1.69 -0.43
N GLY A 62 -0.28 -0.78 -1.05
CA GLY A 62 -0.58 -0.83 -2.49
C GLY A 62 -1.54 -1.95 -2.88
N GLY A 63 -2.40 -2.40 -1.96
CA GLY A 63 -3.45 -3.39 -2.23
C GLY A 63 -3.13 -4.82 -1.78
N CYS A 64 -2.00 -5.04 -1.09
CA CYS A 64 -1.72 -6.31 -0.43
C CYS A 64 -2.43 -6.45 0.93
N GLY A 65 -2.90 -5.34 1.53
CA GLY A 65 -3.54 -5.34 2.84
C GLY A 65 -2.63 -5.73 4.00
N THR A 66 -1.30 -5.53 3.84
CA THR A 66 -0.29 -5.95 4.82
C THR A 66 0.33 -4.79 5.61
N PHE A 67 -0.04 -3.55 5.30
CA PHE A 67 0.45 -2.37 6.01
C PHE A 67 -0.57 -1.24 5.99
N TYR A 68 -0.95 -0.77 7.18
CA TYR A 68 -1.96 0.28 7.34
C TYR A 68 -1.39 1.50 8.06
N ALA A 69 -1.80 2.68 7.61
CA ALA A 69 -1.61 3.94 8.32
C ALA A 69 -2.91 4.31 9.03
N ILE A 70 -2.83 4.49 10.35
CA ILE A 70 -3.97 4.79 11.22
C ILE A 70 -3.70 6.12 11.91
N SER A 71 -4.62 7.07 11.75
CA SER A 71 -4.63 8.33 12.47
C SER A 71 -5.89 8.41 13.33
N ILE A 72 -5.71 8.62 14.65
CA ILE A 72 -6.82 8.66 15.61
C ILE A 72 -6.75 9.95 16.40
N THR A 73 -7.87 10.65 16.45
CA THR A 73 -8.10 11.79 17.32
C THR A 73 -9.20 11.43 18.33
N SER A 74 -8.84 11.39 19.61
CA SER A 74 -9.77 11.10 20.70
C SER A 74 -9.37 11.81 21.99
N SER A 75 -10.35 12.22 22.78
CA SER A 75 -10.16 12.75 24.13
C SER A 75 -9.68 11.69 25.11
N ALA A 76 -9.86 10.40 24.80
CA ALA A 76 -9.38 9.28 25.63
C ALA A 76 -7.84 9.25 25.78
N PHE A 77 -7.12 9.96 24.92
CA PHE A 77 -5.66 10.01 24.92
C PHE A 77 -5.08 11.19 25.71
N LYS A 78 -5.92 12.10 26.22
CA LYS A 78 -5.50 13.35 26.87
C LYS A 78 -4.63 13.15 28.11
N ASP A 79 -4.91 12.12 28.89
CA ASP A 79 -4.20 11.83 30.14
C ASP A 79 -3.12 10.74 30.00
N LEU A 80 -2.85 10.30 28.77
CA LEU A 80 -1.91 9.22 28.49
C LEU A 80 -0.66 9.75 27.78
N SER A 81 0.50 9.23 28.15
CA SER A 81 1.73 9.46 27.39
C SER A 81 1.65 8.83 25.99
N ILE A 82 2.37 9.36 25.01
CA ILE A 82 2.42 8.82 23.64
C ILE A 82 2.69 7.31 23.63
N VAL A 83 3.65 6.84 24.44
CA VAL A 83 3.96 5.40 24.54
C VAL A 83 2.76 4.59 25.04
N GLN A 84 2.04 5.09 26.05
CA GLN A 84 0.84 4.43 26.58
C GLN A 84 -0.29 4.41 25.56
N GLN A 85 -0.53 5.52 24.84
CA GLN A 85 -1.52 5.59 23.77
C GLN A 85 -1.25 4.52 22.71
N HIS A 86 0.00 4.44 22.24
CA HIS A 86 0.41 3.43 21.26
C HIS A 86 0.28 2.00 21.81
N ARG A 87 0.63 1.76 23.08
CA ARG A 87 0.43 0.43 23.71
C ARG A 87 -1.05 0.04 23.76
N LEU A 88 -1.92 0.98 24.17
CA LEU A 88 -3.36 0.77 24.29
C LEU A 88 -3.98 0.41 22.93
N VAL A 89 -3.64 1.17 21.88
CA VAL A 89 -4.12 0.91 20.52
C VAL A 89 -3.56 -0.42 19.99
N ASN A 90 -2.27 -0.69 20.19
CA ASN A 90 -1.68 -1.96 19.79
C ASN A 90 -2.36 -3.14 20.50
N GLU A 91 -2.71 -3.02 21.78
CA GLU A 91 -3.45 -4.06 22.51
C GLU A 91 -4.82 -4.33 21.92
N THR A 92 -5.57 -3.29 21.57
CA THR A 92 -6.88 -3.47 20.91
C THR A 92 -6.78 -4.07 19.51
N LEU A 93 -5.67 -3.80 18.82
CA LEU A 93 -5.47 -4.23 17.44
C LEU A 93 -4.72 -5.57 17.33
N LYS A 94 -4.05 -6.05 18.38
CA LYS A 94 -3.27 -7.30 18.38
C LYS A 94 -4.04 -8.50 17.80
N GLU A 95 -5.33 -8.59 18.09
CA GLU A 95 -6.18 -9.71 17.64
C GLU A 95 -6.44 -9.70 16.12
N ASP A 96 -6.55 -8.54 15.49
CA ASP A 96 -6.76 -8.40 14.03
C ASP A 96 -5.46 -8.34 13.25
N ILE A 97 -4.40 -7.87 13.92
CA ILE A 97 -3.12 -7.53 13.30
C ILE A 97 -2.13 -8.69 13.36
N ALA A 98 -2.48 -9.83 13.96
CA ALA A 98 -1.64 -11.02 14.09
C ALA A 98 -1.03 -11.54 12.76
N GLY A 99 -1.57 -11.15 11.60
CA GLY A 99 -1.04 -11.48 10.26
C GLY A 99 -0.46 -10.30 9.45
N ILE A 100 -0.40 -9.09 10.00
CA ILE A 100 -0.01 -7.87 9.27
C ILE A 100 1.48 -7.60 9.50
N HIS A 101 2.23 -7.22 8.46
CA HIS A 101 3.68 -6.97 8.55
C HIS A 101 4.03 -5.74 9.40
N GLY A 102 3.12 -4.77 9.51
CA GLY A 102 3.28 -3.60 10.35
C GLY A 102 2.16 -2.58 10.17
N LEU A 103 2.16 -1.55 11.01
CA LEU A 103 1.25 -0.42 10.90
C LEU A 103 1.97 0.86 11.32
N GLN A 104 1.51 1.98 10.79
CA GLN A 104 1.90 3.31 11.25
C GLN A 104 0.74 3.88 12.07
N LEU A 105 0.98 4.13 13.35
CA LEU A 105 0.00 4.74 14.24
C LEU A 105 0.36 6.20 14.49
N LYS A 106 -0.64 7.08 14.39
CA LYS A 106 -0.55 8.47 14.82
C LYS A 106 -1.73 8.78 15.73
N THR A 107 -1.43 9.13 16.97
CA THR A 107 -2.45 9.54 17.95
C THR A 107 -2.37 11.03 18.18
N ILE A 108 -3.53 11.68 18.22
CA ILE A 108 -3.69 13.09 18.56
C ILE A 108 -4.66 13.13 19.73
N ALA A 109 -4.21 13.71 20.85
CA ALA A 109 -5.07 13.99 21.98
C ALA A 109 -5.77 15.35 21.77
N GLU A 110 -7.07 15.39 22.04
CA GLU A 110 -7.89 16.60 22.07
C GLU A 110 -8.06 17.13 23.50
#